data_AF-A0A349CYP7-F1
#
_entry.id   AF-A0A349CYP7-F1
#
_cell.length_a   1.000
_cell.length_b   1.000
_cell.length_c   1.000
_cell.angle_alpha   90.00
_cell.angle_beta   90.00
_cell.angle_gamma   90.00
#
_symmetry.space_group_name_H-M   'P 1'
#
loop_
_entity.id
_entity.type
_entity.pdbx_description
1 polymer ?
#
loop_
_entity_poly.entity_id
_entity_poly.type
_entity_poly.pdbx_seq_one_letter_code
_entity_poly.pdbx_strand_id
1 'polypeptide(L)'
;ETWLRPGADKLILAKPNSFMNVSGGPVSSLAKFYGIDSERVVVVHDELDIPFDTIKLKSGGGHGGHNGVRDVAKALGTPEFPRVRVGIGRPPGRQDPADWVLDPFGSLERQNLPNLLADAADAVELLVDEGLVAAQQRHHAPRP
;
A
#
# COMPACT_ATOMS: atom_id res chain seq x y z
N GLU A 1 8.06 -4.96 15.42
CA GLU A 1 9.29 -5.13 14.62
C GLU A 1 9.41 -6.61 14.27
N THR A 2 9.93 -6.94 13.08
CA THR A 2 10.11 -8.33 12.63
C THR A 2 11.23 -8.40 11.58
N TRP A 3 11.49 -9.58 11.00
CA TRP A 3 12.40 -9.80 9.89
C TRP A 3 11.76 -10.77 8.90
N LEU A 4 12.08 -10.64 7.60
CA LEU A 4 11.60 -11.60 6.58
C LEU A 4 12.19 -13.00 6.80
N ARG A 5 13.49 -13.04 7.12
CA ARG A 5 14.26 -14.26 7.36
C ARG A 5 15.46 -13.95 8.26
N PRO A 6 16.06 -14.95 8.93
CA PRO A 6 17.27 -14.73 9.71
C PRO A 6 18.36 -14.04 8.89
N GLY A 7 18.87 -12.91 9.41
CA GLY A 7 19.91 -12.11 8.75
C GLY A 7 19.41 -11.10 7.71
N ALA A 8 18.11 -11.00 7.45
CA ALA A 8 17.55 -9.94 6.60
C ALA A 8 17.42 -8.61 7.35
N ASP A 9 17.12 -7.56 6.58
CA ASP A 9 16.83 -6.23 7.14
C ASP A 9 15.64 -6.28 8.11
N LYS A 10 15.73 -5.46 9.16
CA LYS A 10 14.69 -5.32 10.17
C LYS A 10 13.49 -4.56 9.60
N LEU A 11 12.31 -5.12 9.79
CA LEU A 11 11.04 -4.54 9.38
C LEU A 11 10.30 -3.89 10.55
N ILE A 12 9.79 -2.69 10.30
CA ILE A 12 8.88 -1.98 11.21
C ILE A 12 7.50 -1.97 10.56
N LEU A 13 6.56 -2.70 11.16
CA LEU A 13 5.16 -2.71 10.73
C LEU A 13 4.37 -1.70 11.54
N ALA A 14 3.57 -0.88 10.86
CA ALA A 14 2.73 0.12 11.49
C ALA A 14 1.39 0.26 10.78
N LYS A 15 0.34 0.38 11.58
CA LYS A 15 -1.00 0.78 11.14
C LYS A 15 -1.36 2.07 11.88
N PRO A 16 -1.42 3.23 11.21
CA PRO A 16 -1.87 4.46 11.84
C PRO A 16 -3.29 4.30 12.41
N ASN A 17 -3.50 4.72 13.64
CA ASN A 17 -4.82 4.77 14.28
C ASN A 17 -5.51 6.14 14.12
N SER A 18 -4.93 7.03 13.31
CA SER A 18 -5.51 8.33 12.97
C SER A 18 -6.53 8.18 11.84
N PHE A 19 -7.33 9.23 11.59
CA PHE A 19 -8.14 9.28 10.38
C PHE A 19 -7.26 9.25 9.13
N MET A 20 -7.81 8.72 8.03
CA MET A 20 -7.08 8.52 6.77
C MET A 20 -6.49 9.83 6.21
N ASN A 21 -7.15 10.96 6.40
CA ASN A 21 -6.66 12.26 5.92
C ASN A 21 -5.54 12.87 6.78
N VAL A 22 -5.15 12.22 7.88
CA VAL A 22 -4.09 12.66 8.82
C VAL A 22 -3.12 11.51 9.14
N SER A 23 -2.83 10.65 8.16
CA SER A 23 -1.92 9.50 8.30
C SER A 23 -0.44 9.87 8.25
N GLY A 24 -0.09 11.02 7.67
CA GLY A 24 1.30 11.45 7.47
C GLY A 24 2.04 11.82 8.75
N GLY A 25 1.35 12.41 9.73
CA GLY A 25 1.92 12.72 11.04
C GLY A 25 2.52 11.48 11.73
N PRO A 26 1.72 10.42 11.97
CA PRO A 26 2.21 9.16 12.51
C PRO A 26 3.33 8.51 11.68
N VAL A 27 3.18 8.45 10.35
CA VAL A 27 4.17 7.82 9.45
C VAL A 27 5.52 8.54 9.51
N SER A 28 5.53 9.87 9.34
CA SER A 28 6.77 10.65 9.39
C SER A 28 7.44 10.63 10.77
N SER A 29 6.65 10.58 11.84
CA SER A 29 7.18 10.49 13.21
C SER A 29 7.88 9.17 13.45
N LEU A 30 7.28 8.06 12.97
CA LEU A 30 7.88 6.73 13.09
C LEU A 30 9.15 6.60 12.23
N ALA A 31 9.11 7.10 10.99
CA ALA A 31 10.27 7.10 10.11
C ALA A 31 11.44 7.88 10.72
N LYS A 32 11.19 9.06 11.29
CA LYS A 32 12.19 9.86 12.01
C LYS A 32 12.75 9.13 13.24
N PHE A 33 11.88 8.49 14.03
CA PHE A 33 12.31 7.77 15.23
C PHE A 33 13.32 6.66 14.91
N TYR A 34 13.12 5.94 13.81
CA TYR A 34 14.04 4.88 13.37
C TYR A 34 15.13 5.34 12.40
N GLY A 35 15.16 6.62 12.02
CA GLY A 35 16.11 7.13 11.02
C GLY A 35 15.94 6.51 9.63
N ILE A 36 14.69 6.29 9.21
CA ILE A 36 14.33 5.66 7.92
C ILE A 36 14.04 6.74 6.88
N ASP A 37 14.75 6.69 5.75
CA ASP A 37 14.50 7.56 4.59
C ASP A 37 13.21 7.18 3.86
N SER A 38 12.59 8.15 3.18
CA SER A 38 11.33 7.95 2.44
C SER A 38 11.35 6.80 1.43
N GLU A 39 12.48 6.56 0.76
CA GLU A 39 12.65 5.45 -0.20
C GLU A 39 12.50 4.06 0.44
N ARG A 40 12.67 3.98 1.76
CA ARG A 40 12.50 2.76 2.57
C ARG A 40 11.17 2.70 3.30
N VAL A 41 10.26 3.66 3.07
CA VAL A 41 8.90 3.66 3.62
C VAL A 41 7.95 3.07 2.60
N VAL A 42 7.52 1.82 2.82
CA VAL A 42 6.51 1.17 1.96
C VAL A 42 5.11 1.51 2.47
N VAL A 43 4.25 2.04 1.60
CA VAL A 43 2.83 2.31 1.90
C VAL A 43 1.94 1.31 1.18
N VAL A 44 1.15 0.53 1.94
CA VAL A 44 0.09 -0.33 1.41
C VAL A 44 -1.23 0.42 1.50
N HIS A 45 -1.95 0.57 0.39
CA HIS A 45 -3.21 1.32 0.36
C HIS A 45 -4.18 0.77 -0.69
N ASP A 46 -5.48 1.03 -0.51
CA ASP A 46 -6.52 0.72 -1.48
C ASP A 46 -6.45 1.62 -2.71
N GLU A 47 -6.87 1.08 -3.86
CA GLU A 47 -6.80 1.77 -5.14
C GLU A 47 -8.07 1.56 -5.97
N LEU A 48 -8.79 2.65 -6.21
CA LEU A 48 -10.03 2.66 -6.97
C LEU A 48 -9.80 2.39 -8.46
N ASP A 49 -8.68 2.86 -9.01
CA ASP A 49 -8.38 2.72 -10.44
C ASP A 49 -7.82 1.34 -10.82
N ILE A 50 -7.64 0.46 -9.84
CA ILE A 50 -7.20 -0.92 -10.05
C ILE A 50 -8.40 -1.84 -9.75
N PRO A 51 -8.74 -2.77 -10.67
CA PRO A 51 -9.80 -3.74 -10.42
C PRO A 51 -9.60 -4.51 -9.11
N PHE A 52 -10.69 -4.92 -8.47
CA PHE A 52 -10.62 -5.78 -7.29
C PHE A 52 -9.75 -7.02 -7.57
N ASP A 53 -9.05 -7.50 -6.54
CA ASP A 53 -8.16 -8.66 -6.61
C ASP A 53 -6.94 -8.47 -7.53
N THR A 54 -6.50 -7.22 -7.71
CA THR A 54 -5.30 -6.88 -8.49
C THR A 54 -4.35 -6.02 -7.67
N ILE A 55 -3.05 -6.34 -7.72
CA ILE A 55 -2.01 -5.56 -7.05
C ILE A 55 -1.12 -4.86 -8.08
N LYS A 56 -0.79 -3.59 -7.83
CA LYS A 56 0.24 -2.87 -8.59
C LYS A 56 1.25 -2.24 -7.66
N LEU A 57 2.51 -2.31 -8.05
CA LEU A 57 3.64 -1.71 -7.35
C LEU A 57 4.09 -0.46 -8.06
N LYS A 58 4.36 0.59 -7.30
CA LYS A 58 4.80 1.90 -7.83
C LYS A 58 5.69 2.60 -6.82
N SER A 59 6.65 3.40 -7.28
CA SER A 59 7.24 4.48 -6.47
C SER A 59 6.89 5.83 -7.09
N GLY A 60 6.83 6.87 -6.27
CA GLY A 60 6.63 8.24 -6.75
C GLY A 60 5.28 8.52 -7.38
N GLY A 61 5.10 9.73 -7.89
CA GLY A 61 3.90 10.17 -8.61
C GLY A 61 2.73 10.61 -7.73
N GLY A 62 1.60 10.94 -8.37
CA GLY A 62 0.44 11.53 -7.69
C GLY A 62 -0.25 10.60 -6.68
N HIS A 63 -1.05 11.21 -5.80
CA HIS A 63 -1.83 10.51 -4.78
C HIS A 63 -3.16 9.94 -5.31
N GLY A 64 -3.56 10.22 -6.57
CA GLY A 64 -4.76 9.63 -7.18
C GLY A 64 -6.07 9.93 -6.44
N GLY A 65 -6.16 11.08 -5.77
CA GLY A 65 -7.29 11.40 -4.89
C GLY A 65 -7.24 10.76 -3.50
N HIS A 66 -6.35 9.80 -3.25
CA HIS A 66 -6.25 9.12 -1.96
C HIS A 66 -5.71 10.04 -0.85
N ASN A 67 -6.54 10.28 0.17
CA ASN A 67 -6.26 11.25 1.23
C ASN A 67 -5.05 10.87 2.11
N GLY A 68 -4.88 9.58 2.44
CA GLY A 68 -3.74 9.09 3.22
C GLY A 68 -2.40 9.25 2.52
N VAL A 69 -2.28 8.76 1.28
CA VAL A 69 -1.09 8.96 0.43
C VAL A 69 -0.74 10.45 0.28
N ARG A 70 -1.73 11.33 0.10
CA ARG A 70 -1.49 12.78 0.03
C ARG A 70 -0.86 13.31 1.32
N ASP A 71 -1.40 12.91 2.48
CA ASP A 71 -0.90 13.40 3.76
C ASP A 71 0.48 12.81 4.10
N VAL A 72 0.73 11.55 3.76
CA VAL A 72 2.05 10.91 3.89
C VAL A 72 3.09 11.62 3.03
N ALA A 73 2.81 11.88 1.75
CA ALA A 73 3.73 12.60 0.87
C ALA A 73 4.06 14.00 1.40
N LYS A 74 3.04 14.72 1.91
CA LYS A 74 3.23 16.01 2.56
C LYS A 74 4.13 15.91 3.78
N ALA A 75 3.91 14.93 4.65
CA ALA A 75 4.64 14.80 5.91
C ALA A 75 6.08 14.29 5.74
N LEU A 76 6.33 13.44 4.73
CA LEU A 76 7.67 12.99 4.35
C LEU A 76 8.42 14.05 3.51
N GLY A 77 7.73 15.07 2.99
CA GLY A 77 8.31 16.11 2.14
C GLY A 77 8.58 15.66 0.70
N THR A 78 8.14 14.46 0.32
CA THR A 78 8.34 13.90 -1.01
C THR A 78 7.25 12.86 -1.33
N PRO A 79 6.79 12.76 -2.60
CA PRO A 79 5.97 11.64 -3.05
C PRO A 79 6.78 10.38 -3.39
N GLU A 80 8.12 10.46 -3.35
CA GLU A 80 9.04 9.40 -3.77
C GLU A 80 9.21 8.33 -2.68
N PHE A 81 8.17 7.54 -2.47
CA PHE A 81 8.20 6.37 -1.62
C PHE A 81 7.48 5.18 -2.30
N PRO A 82 7.92 3.92 -2.05
CA PRO A 82 7.27 2.75 -2.61
C PRO A 82 5.83 2.56 -2.11
N ARG A 83 4.97 2.07 -3.01
CA ARG A 83 3.54 1.84 -2.77
C ARG A 83 3.12 0.47 -3.29
N VAL A 84 2.42 -0.27 -2.44
CA VAL A 84 1.65 -1.46 -2.80
C VAL A 84 0.19 -1.04 -2.92
N ARG A 85 -0.28 -0.95 -4.16
CA ARG A 85 -1.63 -0.50 -4.49
C ARG A 85 -2.53 -1.72 -4.61
N VAL A 86 -3.45 -1.87 -3.67
CA VAL A 86 -4.39 -2.98 -3.58
C VAL A 86 -5.70 -2.57 -4.25
N GLY A 87 -6.03 -3.22 -5.35
CA GLY A 87 -7.22 -2.89 -6.13
C GLY A 87 -8.50 -3.20 -5.37
N ILE A 88 -9.38 -2.20 -5.31
CA ILE A 88 -10.74 -2.33 -4.77
C ILE A 88 -11.81 -2.02 -5.82
N GLY A 89 -11.37 -1.61 -7.03
CA GLY A 89 -12.26 -1.21 -8.10
C GLY A 89 -13.02 0.10 -7.83
N ARG A 90 -13.71 0.58 -8.86
CA ARG A 90 -14.62 1.72 -8.75
C ARG A 90 -16.02 1.24 -8.39
N PRO A 91 -16.79 2.05 -7.64
CA PRO A 91 -18.18 1.71 -7.34
C PRO A 91 -18.99 1.51 -8.63
N PRO A 92 -19.93 0.55 -8.65
CA PRO A 92 -20.86 0.42 -9.77
C PRO A 92 -21.82 1.61 -9.82
N GLY A 93 -22.10 2.10 -11.03
CA GLY A 93 -23.11 3.13 -11.25
C GLY A 93 -22.66 4.54 -10.81
N ARG A 94 -23.47 5.21 -9.98
CA ARG A 94 -23.29 6.64 -9.60
C ARG A 94 -22.97 6.85 -8.12
N GLN A 95 -22.58 5.81 -7.38
CA GLN A 95 -22.21 5.93 -5.98
C GLN A 95 -20.95 6.80 -5.82
N ASP A 96 -20.92 7.61 -4.75
CA ASP A 96 -19.77 8.44 -4.42
C ASP A 96 -18.57 7.54 -4.05
N PRO A 97 -17.39 7.74 -4.66
CA PRO A 97 -16.18 7.02 -4.27
C PRO A 97 -15.85 7.10 -2.77
N ALA A 98 -16.20 8.20 -2.08
CA ALA A 98 -15.98 8.33 -0.65
C ALA A 98 -16.84 7.38 0.17
N ASP A 99 -18.08 7.12 -0.26
CA ASP A 99 -18.95 6.14 0.38
C ASP A 99 -18.46 4.71 0.09
N TRP A 100 -18.06 4.45 -1.15
CA TRP A 100 -17.56 3.13 -1.59
C TRP A 100 -16.38 2.63 -0.76
N VAL A 101 -15.39 3.49 -0.49
CA VAL A 101 -14.20 3.09 0.30
C VAL A 101 -14.50 2.89 1.79
N LEU A 102 -15.66 3.34 2.26
CA LEU A 102 -16.11 3.16 3.65
C LEU A 102 -17.06 1.96 3.81
N ASP A 103 -17.59 1.44 2.71
CA ASP A 103 -18.47 0.28 2.70
C ASP A 103 -17.70 -1.02 2.99
N PRO A 104 -18.33 -2.00 3.66
CA PRO A 104 -17.74 -3.31 3.82
C PRO A 104 -17.69 -4.06 2.48
N PHE A 105 -16.65 -4.86 2.26
CA PHE A 105 -16.56 -5.76 1.11
C PHE A 105 -17.80 -6.67 0.97
N GLY A 106 -18.22 -6.87 -0.27
CA GLY A 106 -19.30 -7.79 -0.63
C GLY A 106 -19.01 -9.23 -0.24
N SER A 107 -20.02 -10.10 -0.28
CA SER A 107 -19.87 -11.51 0.12
C SER A 107 -18.88 -12.28 -0.78
N LEU A 108 -18.85 -11.98 -2.07
CA LEU A 108 -17.92 -12.60 -3.02
C LEU A 108 -16.50 -12.06 -2.85
N GLU A 109 -16.33 -10.75 -2.70
CA GLU A 109 -15.04 -10.11 -2.43
C GLU A 109 -14.43 -10.64 -1.14
N ARG A 110 -15.24 -10.79 -0.08
CA ARG A 110 -14.80 -11.38 1.20
C ARG A 110 -14.28 -12.81 1.08
N GLN A 111 -14.74 -13.59 0.11
CA GLN A 111 -14.20 -14.94 -0.13
C GLN A 111 -12.78 -14.90 -0.72
N ASN A 112 -12.49 -13.89 -1.55
CA ASN A 112 -11.19 -13.72 -2.18
C ASN A 112 -10.22 -12.88 -1.34
N LEU A 113 -10.73 -12.09 -0.39
CA LEU A 113 -9.94 -11.17 0.43
C LEU A 113 -8.73 -11.83 1.12
N PRO A 114 -8.81 -13.06 1.68
CA PRO A 114 -7.62 -13.71 2.25
C PRO A 114 -6.49 -13.90 1.24
N ASN A 115 -6.81 -14.26 -0.01
CA ASN A 115 -5.83 -14.44 -1.06
C ASN A 115 -5.24 -13.09 -1.50
N LEU A 116 -6.09 -12.07 -1.67
CA LEU A 116 -5.63 -10.72 -1.99
C LEU A 116 -4.68 -10.16 -0.92
N LEU A 117 -4.99 -10.39 0.36
CA LEU A 117 -4.13 -9.95 1.46
C LEU A 117 -2.81 -10.73 1.50
N ALA A 118 -2.82 -12.02 1.18
CA ALA A 118 -1.60 -12.83 1.05
C ALA A 118 -0.74 -12.33 -0.12
N ASP A 119 -1.32 -12.15 -1.30
CA ASP A 119 -0.62 -11.63 -2.48
C ASP A 119 -0.03 -10.24 -2.20
N ALA A 120 -0.74 -9.38 -1.44
CA ALA A 120 -0.26 -8.05 -1.06
C ALA A 120 0.90 -8.14 -0.07
N ALA A 121 0.87 -9.09 0.87
CA ALA A 121 1.99 -9.36 1.76
C ALA A 121 3.21 -9.83 0.97
N ASP A 122 3.07 -10.82 0.09
CA ASP A 122 4.14 -11.31 -0.79
C ASP A 122 4.75 -10.19 -1.64
N ALA A 123 3.92 -9.25 -2.09
CA ALA A 123 4.38 -8.07 -2.83
C ALA A 123 5.22 -7.10 -1.99
N VAL A 124 4.86 -6.91 -0.72
CA VAL A 124 5.68 -6.14 0.23
C VAL A 124 6.99 -6.87 0.49
N GLU A 125 6.96 -8.18 0.75
CA GLU A 125 8.17 -8.97 1.04
C GLU A 125 9.17 -8.91 -0.13
N LEU A 126 8.69 -9.12 -1.35
CA LEU A 126 9.51 -9.07 -2.55
C LEU A 126 10.06 -7.66 -2.82
N LEU A 127 9.25 -6.64 -2.59
CA LEU A 127 9.67 -5.24 -2.73
C LEU A 127 10.80 -4.89 -1.75
N VAL A 128 10.75 -5.42 -0.53
CA VAL A 128 11.77 -5.17 0.50
C VAL A 128 13.04 -5.99 0.25
N ASP A 129 12.92 -7.27 -0.14
CA ASP A 129 14.09 -8.15 -0.32
C ASP A 129 14.81 -7.89 -1.66
N GLU A 130 14.08 -7.57 -2.73
CA GLU A 130 14.64 -7.51 -4.10
C GLU A 130 14.49 -6.15 -4.80
N GLY A 131 13.75 -5.22 -4.19
CA GLY A 131 13.51 -3.89 -4.74
C GLY A 131 12.42 -3.83 -5.81
N LEU A 132 12.05 -2.60 -6.18
CA LEU A 132 10.84 -2.31 -6.98
C LEU A 132 10.82 -2.99 -8.35
N VAL A 133 11.94 -2.96 -9.08
CA VAL A 133 11.99 -3.46 -10.46
C VAL A 133 11.78 -4.97 -10.50
N ALA A 134 12.51 -5.71 -9.66
CA ALA A 134 12.35 -7.16 -9.54
C ALA A 134 10.94 -7.51 -9.06
N ALA A 135 10.42 -6.76 -8.07
CA ALA A 135 9.10 -6.97 -7.55
C ALA A 135 8.00 -6.77 -8.62
N GLN A 136 8.09 -5.72 -9.42
CA GLN A 136 7.18 -5.47 -10.54
C GLN A 136 7.23 -6.59 -11.59
N GLN A 137 8.43 -7.05 -11.96
CA GLN A 137 8.58 -8.12 -12.96
C GLN A 137 7.92 -9.42 -12.52
N ARG A 138 8.06 -9.82 -11.25
CA ARG A 138 7.44 -11.05 -10.76
C ARG A 138 5.94 -10.91 -10.52
N HIS A 139 5.49 -9.81 -9.90
CA HIS A 139 4.08 -9.63 -9.58
C HIS A 139 3.21 -9.28 -10.80
N HIS A 140 3.77 -8.64 -11.82
CA HIS A 140 3.00 -8.23 -13.01
C HIS A 140 3.19 -9.17 -14.19
N ALA A 141 4.04 -10.20 -14.07
CA ALA A 141 4.12 -11.25 -15.07
C ALA A 141 2.75 -11.92 -15.23
N PRO A 142 2.36 -12.29 -16.46
CA PRO A 142 1.19 -13.13 -16.68
C PRO A 142 1.31 -14.41 -15.85
N ARG A 143 0.30 -14.73 -15.04
CA ARG A 143 0.23 -16.06 -14.41
C ARG A 143 0.06 -17.10 -15.53
N PRO A 144 0.86 -18.18 -15.56
CA PRO A 144 0.78 -19.22 -16.57
C PRO A 144 -0.54 -19.99 -16.53
#